data_AF-A0A7Z2GF15-F1
#
_entry.id   AF-A0A7Z2GF15-F1
#
_cell.length_a   1.000
_cell.length_b   1.000
_cell.length_c   1.000
_cell.angle_alpha   90.00
_cell.angle_beta   90.00
_cell.angle_gamma   90.00
#
_symmetry.space_group_name_H-M   'P 1'
#
loop_
_entity.id
_entity.type
_entity.pdbx_description
1 polymer ?
#
loop_
_entity_poly.entity_id
_entity_poly.type
_entity_poly.pdbx_seq_one_letter_code
_entity_poly.pdbx_strand_id
1 'polypeptide(L)'
;MSVANSAVRRSNPSSTPSLNAASAPAANQAAGGAAPVSPAAAARRARLEAATHPVMPGPSTSAVAIGAAGVSDVACVTLANAYLRLDVAPQLGGGITRFDWRSEGVLEPVFRRCEHVSARMDPNELACYPLLPYSNRIGDGRFHFGGRDIEIPRNRAGEPMPIHGDGWLAPWTVESADRENVRLVLDRSNGEPYAFRAALGYALDGATLAMTLEVENTGRDALPFGLGVHPFLARDTSTELSAPASGLWLSGDDWLPKRHVPAPPAWQFGVAYPLPEQLVNHAFSGWSGRAAVVWERKRLSLSICANTDYYVLYTPPGKDFFCFEPVDHPINAVNLRGGGDANGMTVLAHGERLVRRFSFTVERMDMRAAANPHRAGARGRNGARGGKGARARA
;
A
#
# COMPACT_ATOMS: atom_id res chain seq x y z
N MET A 1 26.09 -59.71 -26.96
CA MET A 1 25.67 -59.33 -28.33
C MET A 1 25.92 -57.82 -28.46
N SER A 2 27.12 -57.42 -28.87
CA SER A 2 27.55 -57.15 -30.25
C SER A 2 27.18 -55.72 -30.68
N VAL A 3 28.12 -54.76 -30.59
CA VAL A 3 28.90 -54.11 -31.70
C VAL A 3 28.17 -52.84 -32.20
N ALA A 4 28.62 -51.60 -31.98
CA ALA A 4 29.87 -50.87 -32.31
C ALA A 4 29.91 -50.24 -33.71
N ASN A 5 30.06 -48.90 -33.78
CA ASN A 5 31.12 -48.12 -34.46
C ASN A 5 30.66 -46.65 -34.65
N SER A 6 31.36 -45.61 -34.17
CA SER A 6 32.70 -45.07 -34.55
C SER A 6 32.65 -44.37 -35.92
N ALA A 7 33.22 -43.20 -36.20
CA ALA A 7 34.46 -42.59 -35.73
C ALA A 7 34.52 -41.08 -36.19
N VAL A 8 35.06 -40.11 -35.43
CA VAL A 8 36.47 -39.58 -35.45
C VAL A 8 36.69 -38.48 -36.53
N ARG A 9 37.28 -37.28 -36.30
CA ARG A 9 38.68 -36.91 -35.88
C ARG A 9 38.71 -35.37 -35.58
N ARG A 10 39.24 -34.86 -34.44
CA ARG A 10 40.61 -34.32 -34.15
C ARG A 10 41.06 -33.19 -35.09
N SER A 11 41.73 -32.08 -34.72
CA SER A 11 42.59 -31.74 -33.55
C SER A 11 42.97 -30.24 -33.53
N ASN A 12 43.16 -29.72 -32.32
CA ASN A 12 43.88 -28.52 -31.81
C ASN A 12 45.37 -28.36 -32.28
N PRO A 13 46.20 -27.40 -31.80
CA PRO A 13 46.02 -25.99 -31.35
C PRO A 13 47.21 -25.01 -31.68
N SER A 14 47.13 -23.78 -31.13
CA SER A 14 48.20 -22.94 -30.53
C SER A 14 48.91 -21.84 -31.35
N SER A 15 48.92 -20.62 -30.79
CA SER A 15 50.08 -19.78 -30.42
C SER A 15 49.85 -18.25 -30.63
N THR A 16 50.03 -17.48 -29.55
CA THR A 16 50.30 -16.03 -29.46
C THR A 16 51.82 -15.78 -29.56
N PRO A 17 52.41 -14.56 -29.42
CA PRO A 17 51.95 -13.14 -29.55
C PRO A 17 52.96 -12.29 -30.42
N SER A 18 52.77 -10.97 -30.58
CA SER A 18 53.82 -9.93 -30.36
C SER A 18 53.46 -8.53 -30.92
N LEU A 19 54.07 -7.53 -30.28
CA LEU A 19 53.99 -6.06 -30.34
C LEU A 19 54.68 -5.40 -31.55
N ASN A 20 54.28 -4.14 -31.83
CA ASN A 20 55.07 -2.92 -32.16
C ASN A 20 54.25 -2.03 -33.12
N ALA A 21 54.00 -0.74 -32.93
CA ALA A 21 54.76 0.45 -32.51
C ALA A 21 54.81 1.45 -33.70
N ALA A 22 54.33 2.67 -33.42
CA ALA A 22 54.71 3.99 -33.97
C ALA A 22 54.75 4.23 -35.49
N SER A 23 54.03 5.28 -35.94
CA SER A 23 54.65 6.51 -36.47
C SER A 23 53.59 7.47 -37.05
N ALA A 24 53.57 8.71 -36.56
CA ALA A 24 53.01 9.87 -37.26
C ALA A 24 53.97 10.35 -38.36
N PRO A 25 53.52 11.21 -39.29
CA PRO A 25 54.00 12.60 -39.20
C PRO A 25 52.93 13.67 -39.49
N ALA A 26 53.28 14.89 -39.07
CA ALA A 26 52.49 16.11 -39.05
C ALA A 26 52.76 17.03 -40.26
N ALA A 27 51.81 17.95 -40.56
CA ALA A 27 51.96 19.30 -41.14
C ALA A 27 50.57 19.83 -41.59
N ASN A 28 50.17 21.11 -41.57
CA ASN A 28 50.59 22.34 -40.90
C ASN A 28 49.51 23.43 -41.17
N GLN A 29 48.91 24.00 -40.11
CA GLN A 29 48.51 25.42 -39.90
C GLN A 29 47.68 26.27 -40.89
N ALA A 30 46.64 26.95 -40.35
CA ALA A 30 46.38 28.42 -40.33
C ALA A 30 44.88 28.67 -39.97
N ALA A 31 44.53 29.05 -38.73
CA ALA A 31 44.47 30.41 -38.16
C ALA A 31 43.28 31.28 -38.64
N GLY A 32 42.27 31.40 -37.77
CA GLY A 32 41.18 32.40 -37.84
C GLY A 32 40.63 32.62 -36.42
N GLY A 33 41.12 33.64 -35.73
CA GLY A 33 40.83 33.90 -34.33
C GLY A 33 39.47 34.55 -34.09
N ALA A 34 38.72 34.01 -33.13
CA ALA A 34 37.69 34.73 -32.38
C ALA A 34 37.99 34.52 -30.88
N ALA A 35 38.09 35.61 -30.12
CA ALA A 35 38.38 35.55 -28.69
C ALA A 35 37.24 34.87 -27.91
N PRO A 36 37.53 34.06 -26.87
CA PRO A 36 36.49 33.41 -26.09
C PRO A 36 35.72 34.44 -25.25
N VAL A 37 34.41 34.50 -25.47
CA VAL A 37 33.47 35.28 -24.67
C VAL A 37 33.38 34.63 -23.29
N SER A 38 33.57 35.40 -22.21
CA SER A 38 33.54 34.82 -20.86
C SER A 38 32.16 34.23 -20.53
N PRO A 39 32.09 33.15 -19.73
CA PRO A 39 30.83 32.49 -19.35
C PRO A 39 29.79 33.45 -18.73
N ALA A 40 30.25 34.51 -18.08
CA ALA A 40 29.41 35.53 -17.47
C ALA A 40 28.70 36.43 -18.50
N ALA A 41 29.34 36.70 -19.65
CA ALA A 41 28.75 37.52 -20.71
C ALA A 41 27.70 36.74 -21.54
N ALA A 42 27.90 35.44 -21.73
CA ALA A 42 26.92 34.55 -22.35
C ALA A 42 25.66 34.37 -21.48
N ALA A 43 25.83 34.20 -20.17
CA ALA A 43 24.71 34.07 -19.22
C ALA A 43 23.87 35.35 -19.09
N ARG A 44 24.49 36.53 -19.21
CA ARG A 44 23.77 37.81 -19.17
C ARG A 44 22.95 38.05 -20.45
N ARG A 45 23.44 37.61 -21.61
CA ARG A 45 22.73 37.70 -22.89
C ARG A 45 21.51 36.77 -22.94
N ALA A 46 21.65 35.54 -22.44
CA ALA A 46 20.56 34.58 -22.32
C ALA A 46 19.43 35.05 -21.37
N ARG A 47 19.76 35.77 -20.29
CA ARG A 47 18.77 36.36 -19.37
C ARG A 47 17.98 37.52 -19.97
N LEU A 48 18.56 38.27 -20.91
CA LEU A 48 17.89 39.38 -21.61
C LEU A 48 16.98 38.90 -22.74
N GLU A 49 17.32 37.79 -23.42
CA GLU A 49 16.45 37.16 -24.42
C GLU A 49 15.20 36.52 -23.78
N ALA A 50 15.35 35.87 -22.62
CA ALA A 50 14.24 35.28 -21.87
C ALA A 50 13.23 36.32 -21.33
N ALA A 51 13.64 37.59 -21.18
CA ALA A 51 12.78 38.67 -20.70
C ALA A 51 11.91 39.31 -21.80
N THR A 52 12.21 39.05 -23.08
CA THR A 52 11.50 39.67 -24.22
C THR A 52 10.50 38.73 -24.91
N HIS A 53 10.49 37.44 -24.57
CA HIS A 53 9.55 36.44 -25.10
C HIS A 53 9.00 35.56 -23.96
N PRO A 54 7.92 35.98 -23.27
CA PRO A 54 7.31 35.17 -22.23
C PRO A 54 6.69 33.91 -22.84
N VAL A 55 7.18 32.74 -22.43
CA VAL A 55 6.66 31.43 -22.82
C VAL A 55 5.32 31.21 -22.12
N MET A 56 4.25 31.17 -22.89
CA MET A 56 2.91 30.81 -22.41
C MET A 56 2.80 29.28 -22.25
N PRO A 57 2.21 28.75 -21.17
CA PRO A 57 2.02 27.31 -21.03
C PRO A 57 1.00 26.79 -22.04
N GLY A 58 1.46 25.96 -22.98
CA GLY A 58 0.58 25.10 -23.79
C GLY A 58 0.12 23.86 -22.98
N PRO A 59 -0.91 23.14 -23.45
CA PRO A 59 -1.42 21.96 -22.76
C PRO A 59 -0.35 20.87 -22.71
N SER A 60 0.08 20.51 -21.49
CA SER A 60 1.14 19.51 -21.23
C SER A 60 0.58 18.09 -21.24
N THR A 61 0.85 17.33 -22.30
CA THR A 61 0.89 15.86 -22.24
C THR A 61 2.12 15.45 -21.43
N SER A 62 1.91 15.03 -20.18
CA SER A 62 2.99 14.76 -19.23
C SER A 62 3.37 13.27 -19.26
N ALA A 63 4.63 12.95 -19.52
CA ALA A 63 5.15 11.58 -19.49
C ALA A 63 5.24 11.06 -18.04
N VAL A 64 4.67 9.88 -17.80
CA VAL A 64 4.82 9.11 -16.56
C VAL A 64 6.26 8.61 -16.48
N ALA A 65 6.97 8.91 -15.38
CA ALA A 65 8.31 8.38 -15.17
C ALA A 65 8.22 6.93 -14.68
N ILE A 66 8.40 5.98 -15.60
CA ILE A 66 8.74 4.59 -15.26
C ILE A 66 10.24 4.61 -14.94
N GLY A 67 10.58 4.57 -13.65
CA GLY A 67 11.98 4.61 -13.23
C GLY A 67 12.73 3.36 -13.68
N ALA A 68 13.76 3.54 -14.49
CA ALA A 68 14.79 2.54 -14.72
C ALA A 68 16.15 3.13 -14.34
N ALA A 69 16.76 2.66 -13.24
CA ALA A 69 18.22 2.57 -13.07
C ALA A 69 18.63 2.06 -11.67
N GLY A 70 19.42 0.98 -11.65
CA GLY A 70 20.33 0.62 -10.56
C GLY A 70 19.99 -0.65 -9.78
N VAL A 71 20.48 -1.81 -10.25
CA VAL A 71 20.50 -3.14 -9.58
C VAL A 71 19.25 -3.43 -8.72
N SER A 72 18.08 -3.37 -9.36
CA SER A 72 16.79 -3.77 -8.79
C SER A 72 15.82 -4.00 -9.96
N ASP A 73 15.66 -5.24 -10.41
CA ASP A 73 14.99 -5.61 -11.67
C ASP A 73 13.43 -5.48 -11.62
N VAL A 74 12.88 -4.62 -10.76
CA VAL A 74 11.42 -4.39 -10.67
C VAL A 74 11.10 -2.92 -10.89
N ALA A 75 10.42 -2.62 -11.99
CA ALA A 75 9.97 -1.27 -12.30
C ALA A 75 8.78 -0.88 -11.42
N CYS A 76 8.93 0.25 -10.70
CA CYS A 76 7.83 0.89 -9.96
C CYS A 76 7.15 1.98 -10.79
N VAL A 77 5.85 2.16 -10.57
CA VAL A 77 5.08 3.33 -11.01
C VAL A 77 5.05 4.31 -9.83
N THR A 78 5.53 5.54 -10.04
CA THR A 78 5.48 6.60 -9.02
C THR A 78 4.34 7.56 -9.30
N LEU A 79 3.47 7.75 -8.30
CA LEU A 79 2.47 8.80 -8.26
C LEU A 79 2.91 9.89 -7.27
N ALA A 80 2.69 11.16 -7.61
CA ALA A 80 3.01 12.25 -6.71
C ALA A 80 2.23 13.54 -6.99
N ASN A 81 1.72 14.16 -5.93
CA ASN A 81 1.05 15.46 -5.99
C ASN A 81 1.73 16.48 -5.04
N ALA A 82 1.01 17.53 -4.65
CA ALA A 82 1.54 18.54 -3.73
C ALA A 82 1.93 17.95 -2.35
N TYR A 83 1.18 16.95 -1.87
CA TYR A 83 1.15 16.46 -0.49
C TYR A 83 1.71 15.05 -0.33
N LEU A 84 1.64 14.21 -1.36
CA LEU A 84 1.88 12.78 -1.24
C LEU A 84 2.84 12.28 -2.32
N ARG A 85 3.57 11.22 -1.97
CA ARG A 85 4.28 10.36 -2.92
C ARG A 85 3.91 8.90 -2.65
N LEU A 86 3.60 8.17 -3.72
CA LEU A 86 3.32 6.75 -3.72
C LEU A 86 4.21 6.06 -4.75
N ASP A 87 4.88 4.98 -4.38
CA ASP A 87 5.54 4.09 -5.33
C ASP A 87 4.83 2.73 -5.31
N VAL A 88 4.39 2.25 -6.47
CA VAL A 88 3.66 0.99 -6.68
C VAL A 88 4.52 0.04 -7.51
N ALA A 89 4.58 -1.24 -7.15
CA ALA A 89 5.30 -2.27 -7.88
C ALA A 89 4.31 -3.26 -8.53
N PRO A 90 3.89 -3.05 -9.79
CA PRO A 90 2.93 -3.93 -10.47
C PRO A 90 3.35 -5.41 -10.46
N GLN A 91 4.64 -5.69 -10.64
CA GLN A 91 5.16 -7.06 -10.69
C GLN A 91 5.20 -7.77 -9.32
N LEU A 92 4.96 -7.05 -8.21
CA LEU A 92 4.98 -7.58 -6.85
C LEU A 92 3.59 -7.47 -6.23
N GLY A 93 2.63 -8.21 -6.79
CA GLY A 93 1.25 -8.22 -6.28
C GLY A 93 0.48 -6.93 -6.51
N GLY A 94 0.98 -6.03 -7.35
CA GLY A 94 0.46 -4.67 -7.46
C GLY A 94 0.66 -3.85 -6.19
N GLY A 95 1.53 -4.27 -5.28
CA GLY A 95 1.69 -3.67 -3.95
C GLY A 95 2.38 -2.31 -3.95
N ILE A 96 2.25 -1.61 -2.83
CA ILE A 96 2.90 -0.33 -2.55
C ILE A 96 4.28 -0.62 -1.96
N THR A 97 5.33 0.04 -2.45
CA THR A 97 6.69 0.00 -1.87
C THR A 97 6.99 1.24 -1.03
N ARG A 98 6.29 2.35 -1.27
CA ARG A 98 6.39 3.60 -0.51
C ARG A 98 5.05 4.33 -0.47
N PHE A 99 4.67 4.85 0.69
CA PHE A 99 3.64 5.89 0.83
C PHE A 99 4.10 6.92 1.85
N ASP A 100 4.36 8.14 1.36
CA ASP A 100 4.95 9.21 2.15
C ASP A 100 4.13 10.50 2.10
N TRP A 101 4.14 11.23 3.20
CA TRP A 101 3.76 12.63 3.27
C TRP A 101 4.91 13.51 2.79
N ARG A 102 4.60 14.51 1.97
CA ARG A 102 5.54 15.48 1.43
C ARG A 102 5.31 16.84 2.08
N SER A 103 6.35 17.38 2.69
CA SER A 103 6.36 18.76 3.18
C SER A 103 7.72 19.39 3.08
N GLU A 104 7.79 20.59 2.51
CA GLU A 104 9.02 21.42 2.46
C GLU A 104 10.25 20.65 1.92
N GLY A 105 10.03 19.75 0.96
CA GLY A 105 11.08 18.92 0.36
C GLY A 105 11.45 17.67 1.17
N VAL A 106 10.88 17.48 2.35
CA VAL A 106 11.04 16.27 3.18
C VAL A 106 9.92 15.28 2.85
N LEU A 107 10.29 14.00 2.77
CA LEU A 107 9.35 12.88 2.66
C LEU A 107 9.31 12.14 4.00
N GLU A 108 8.17 12.16 4.65
CA GLU A 108 7.90 11.50 5.93
C GLU A 108 7.10 10.21 5.69
N PRO A 109 7.58 9.03 6.11
CA PRO A 109 6.85 7.77 5.93
C PRO A 109 5.51 7.75 6.65
N VAL A 110 4.46 7.42 5.91
CA VAL A 110 3.12 7.09 6.44
C VAL A 110 2.99 5.57 6.55
N PHE A 111 3.40 4.85 5.48
CA PHE A 111 3.63 3.40 5.54
C PHE A 111 5.12 3.11 5.70
N ARG A 112 5.44 1.94 6.27
CA ARG A 112 6.80 1.40 6.33
C ARG A 112 7.36 1.33 4.91
N ARG A 113 8.52 1.93 4.69
CA ARG A 113 9.19 1.91 3.38
C ARG A 113 9.80 0.54 3.13
N CYS A 114 9.66 0.06 1.90
CA CYS A 114 10.50 -1.00 1.38
C CYS A 114 11.89 -0.42 1.06
N GLU A 115 12.94 -0.89 1.74
CA GLU A 115 14.30 -0.38 1.55
C GLU A 115 14.93 -0.81 0.22
N HIS A 116 14.69 -2.07 -0.18
CA HIS A 116 15.22 -2.64 -1.40
C HIS A 116 14.14 -3.40 -2.16
N VAL A 117 13.74 -2.88 -3.31
CA VAL A 117 12.75 -3.52 -4.17
C VAL A 117 13.47 -4.53 -5.06
N SER A 118 13.08 -5.81 -4.99
CA SER A 118 13.63 -6.85 -5.87
C SER A 118 12.57 -7.88 -6.25
N ALA A 119 12.77 -8.58 -7.36
CA ALA A 119 11.82 -9.60 -7.83
C ALA A 119 11.70 -10.82 -6.91
N ARG A 120 12.63 -10.99 -5.96
CA ARG A 120 12.68 -12.13 -5.03
C ARG A 120 12.35 -11.75 -3.59
N MET A 121 11.95 -10.50 -3.35
CA MET A 121 11.65 -10.03 -2.00
C MET A 121 10.43 -10.76 -1.43
N ASP A 122 10.38 -10.87 -0.10
CA ASP A 122 9.17 -11.32 0.57
C ASP A 122 8.09 -10.24 0.40
N PRO A 123 6.87 -10.56 -0.08
CA PRO A 123 5.78 -9.59 -0.14
C PRO A 123 5.50 -8.88 1.20
N ASN A 124 5.83 -9.52 2.33
CA ASN A 124 5.76 -8.91 3.66
C ASN A 124 6.80 -7.82 3.93
N GLU A 125 7.70 -7.51 3.00
CA GLU A 125 8.60 -6.35 3.03
C GLU A 125 8.00 -5.12 2.31
N LEU A 126 6.91 -5.30 1.54
CA LEU A 126 6.17 -4.19 0.91
C LEU A 126 5.52 -3.26 1.94
N ALA A 127 5.16 -2.06 1.54
CA ALA A 127 4.45 -1.09 2.37
C ALA A 127 2.95 -1.40 2.47
N CYS A 128 2.36 -2.02 1.43
CA CYS A 128 0.97 -2.50 1.42
C CYS A 128 0.77 -3.47 0.25
N TYR A 129 -0.14 -4.43 0.36
CA TYR A 129 -0.57 -5.27 -0.76
C TYR A 129 -2.09 -5.57 -0.70
N PRO A 130 -2.74 -5.83 -1.86
CA PRO A 130 -4.16 -6.16 -1.90
C PRO A 130 -4.42 -7.60 -1.42
N LEU A 131 -5.61 -7.87 -0.88
CA LEU A 131 -6.03 -9.17 -0.39
C LEU A 131 -7.22 -9.66 -1.22
N LEU A 132 -7.03 -10.73 -1.99
CA LEU A 132 -8.05 -11.32 -2.86
C LEU A 132 -7.61 -12.72 -3.36
N PRO A 133 -8.55 -13.66 -3.53
CA PRO A 133 -10.01 -13.53 -3.37
C PRO A 133 -10.51 -13.73 -1.93
N TYR A 134 -9.60 -13.79 -0.95
CA TYR A 134 -9.93 -13.80 0.49
C TYR A 134 -8.77 -13.19 1.29
N SER A 135 -9.07 -12.76 2.51
CA SER A 135 -8.06 -12.33 3.48
C SER A 135 -7.66 -13.46 4.43
N ASN A 136 -6.39 -13.44 4.85
CA ASN A 136 -5.84 -14.29 5.91
C ASN A 136 -6.00 -15.79 5.62
N ARG A 137 -5.97 -16.63 6.67
CA ARG A 137 -5.85 -18.09 6.56
C ARG A 137 -7.19 -18.78 6.29
N ILE A 138 -7.15 -19.84 5.49
CA ILE A 138 -8.20 -20.87 5.43
C ILE A 138 -7.68 -22.12 6.13
N GLY A 139 -8.37 -22.49 7.22
CA GLY A 139 -8.08 -23.65 8.05
C GLY A 139 -8.05 -24.94 7.23
N ASP A 140 -7.09 -25.82 7.53
CA ASP A 140 -6.85 -27.09 6.84
C ASP A 140 -6.67 -27.00 5.32
N GLY A 141 -6.55 -25.79 4.76
CA GLY A 141 -6.53 -25.57 3.32
C GLY A 141 -7.78 -26.06 2.60
N ARG A 142 -8.95 -26.04 3.26
CA ARG A 142 -10.22 -26.43 2.63
C ARG A 142 -11.44 -25.84 3.32
N PHE A 143 -12.57 -25.86 2.64
CA PHE A 143 -13.88 -25.55 3.23
C PHE A 143 -15.01 -26.22 2.45
N HIS A 144 -16.19 -26.32 3.07
CA HIS A 144 -17.38 -26.88 2.44
C HIS A 144 -18.29 -25.76 1.92
N PHE A 145 -18.68 -25.79 0.65
CA PHE A 145 -19.57 -24.80 0.06
C PHE A 145 -20.36 -25.40 -1.10
N GLY A 146 -21.65 -25.05 -1.22
CA GLY A 146 -22.49 -25.53 -2.32
C GLY A 146 -22.61 -27.06 -2.39
N GLY A 147 -22.53 -27.76 -1.26
CA GLY A 147 -22.62 -29.23 -1.20
C GLY A 147 -21.34 -29.97 -1.59
N ARG A 148 -20.21 -29.26 -1.76
CA ARG A 148 -18.91 -29.86 -2.11
C ARG A 148 -17.78 -29.32 -1.25
N ASP A 149 -16.73 -30.14 -1.11
CA ASP A 149 -15.49 -29.70 -0.51
C ASP A 149 -14.64 -28.96 -1.55
N ILE A 150 -14.03 -27.87 -1.10
CA ILE A 150 -13.17 -27.00 -1.90
C ILE A 150 -11.81 -26.99 -1.24
N GLU A 151 -10.81 -27.50 -1.97
CA GLU A 151 -9.42 -27.49 -1.52
C GLU A 151 -8.72 -26.22 -2.01
N ILE A 152 -7.97 -25.59 -1.11
CA ILE A 152 -7.20 -24.38 -1.32
C ILE A 152 -5.73 -24.74 -1.14
N PRO A 153 -4.95 -24.83 -2.23
CA PRO A 153 -3.54 -25.15 -2.15
C PRO A 153 -2.77 -24.12 -1.34
N ARG A 154 -1.79 -24.58 -0.57
CA ARG A 154 -0.81 -23.69 0.08
C ARG A 154 -0.09 -22.86 -0.98
N ASN A 155 -0.09 -21.55 -0.80
CA ASN A 155 0.42 -20.59 -1.78
C ASN A 155 1.76 -19.94 -1.37
N ARG A 156 2.24 -20.16 -0.14
CA ARG A 156 3.48 -19.58 0.37
C ARG A 156 4.34 -20.59 1.13
N ALA A 157 5.63 -20.61 0.82
CA ALA A 157 6.60 -21.42 1.56
C ALA A 157 6.70 -20.91 3.01
N GLY A 158 6.80 -21.82 3.98
CA GLY A 158 6.87 -21.49 5.40
C GLY A 158 5.52 -21.22 6.07
N GLU A 159 4.43 -21.01 5.32
CA GLU A 159 3.08 -20.91 5.89
C GLU A 159 2.40 -22.29 5.86
N PRO A 160 1.86 -22.78 6.99
CA PRO A 160 1.22 -24.10 7.05
C PRO A 160 -0.13 -24.13 6.32
N MET A 161 -0.76 -22.98 6.14
CA MET A 161 -2.08 -22.82 5.53
C MET A 161 -2.03 -21.82 4.37
N PRO A 162 -2.93 -21.94 3.38
CA PRO A 162 -3.08 -20.92 2.37
C PRO A 162 -3.50 -19.59 3.00
N ILE A 163 -2.94 -18.48 2.50
CA ILE A 163 -3.09 -17.16 3.13
C ILE A 163 -3.23 -16.04 2.09
N HIS A 164 -4.16 -15.10 2.31
CA HIS A 164 -4.34 -13.87 1.52
C HIS A 164 -4.67 -14.05 0.03
N GLY A 165 -5.01 -15.27 -0.40
CA GLY A 165 -5.29 -15.57 -1.80
C GLY A 165 -4.08 -15.39 -2.72
N ASP A 166 -4.34 -15.15 -4.00
CA ASP A 166 -3.30 -15.13 -5.03
C ASP A 166 -2.91 -13.72 -5.48
N GLY A 167 -3.78 -12.73 -5.25
CA GLY A 167 -3.60 -11.40 -5.86
C GLY A 167 -2.30 -10.71 -5.46
N TRP A 168 -1.90 -10.86 -4.19
CA TRP A 168 -0.64 -10.30 -3.66
C TRP A 168 0.64 -11.02 -4.13
N LEU A 169 0.53 -12.22 -4.71
CA LEU A 169 1.67 -12.99 -5.23
C LEU A 169 1.80 -12.89 -6.75
N ALA A 170 0.72 -12.52 -7.44
CA ALA A 170 0.68 -12.45 -8.89
C ALA A 170 1.28 -11.14 -9.42
N PRO A 171 1.93 -11.15 -10.60
CA PRO A 171 2.27 -9.92 -11.30
C PRO A 171 1.01 -9.29 -11.91
N TRP A 172 0.84 -7.99 -11.72
CA TRP A 172 -0.25 -7.20 -12.29
C TRP A 172 0.22 -6.45 -13.53
N THR A 173 -0.70 -6.21 -14.45
CA THR A 173 -0.46 -5.41 -15.66
C THR A 173 -0.95 -3.99 -15.45
N VAL A 174 -0.16 -3.00 -15.85
CA VAL A 174 -0.60 -1.59 -15.86
C VAL A 174 -1.57 -1.39 -17.03
N GLU A 175 -2.82 -1.07 -16.73
CA GLU A 175 -3.85 -0.73 -17.73
C GLU A 175 -3.78 0.75 -18.11
N SER A 176 -3.60 1.63 -17.12
CA SER A 176 -3.42 3.07 -17.33
C SER A 176 -2.63 3.68 -16.17
N ALA A 177 -1.83 4.71 -16.46
CA ALA A 177 -1.16 5.49 -15.43
C ALA A 177 -1.02 6.96 -15.86
N ASP A 178 -1.14 7.86 -14.89
CA ASP A 178 -0.76 9.26 -14.99
C ASP A 178 0.07 9.66 -13.76
N ARG A 179 0.20 10.97 -13.50
CA ARG A 179 1.00 11.49 -12.38
C ARG A 179 0.40 11.18 -11.01
N GLU A 180 -0.91 11.05 -10.90
CA GLU A 180 -1.65 10.94 -9.63
C GLU A 180 -2.51 9.67 -9.57
N ASN A 181 -2.63 8.93 -10.67
CA ASN A 181 -3.44 7.72 -10.76
C ASN A 181 -2.70 6.56 -11.46
N VAL A 182 -2.94 5.34 -11.00
CA VAL A 182 -2.59 4.12 -11.75
C VAL A 182 -3.69 3.08 -11.56
N ARG A 183 -4.05 2.41 -12.66
CA ARG A 183 -4.96 1.27 -12.67
C ARG A 183 -4.22 0.03 -13.14
N LEU A 184 -4.27 -1.00 -12.32
CA LEU A 184 -3.68 -2.30 -12.55
C LEU A 184 -4.79 -3.33 -12.79
N VAL A 185 -4.50 -4.34 -13.61
CA VAL A 185 -5.39 -5.47 -13.85
C VAL A 185 -4.67 -6.80 -13.69
N LEU A 186 -5.41 -7.82 -13.26
CA LEU A 186 -4.95 -9.18 -13.09
C LEU A 186 -5.98 -10.15 -13.69
N ASP A 187 -5.54 -11.01 -14.60
CA ASP A 187 -6.36 -12.09 -15.13
C ASP A 187 -5.89 -13.43 -14.53
N ARG A 188 -6.77 -14.01 -13.71
CA ARG A 188 -6.65 -15.35 -13.12
C ARG A 188 -7.85 -16.20 -13.56
N SER A 189 -8.34 -16.04 -14.79
CA SER A 189 -9.54 -16.75 -15.27
C SER A 189 -9.36 -18.26 -15.37
N ASN A 190 -8.11 -18.73 -15.38
CA ASN A 190 -7.73 -20.15 -15.34
C ASN A 190 -7.26 -20.61 -13.93
N GLY A 191 -7.47 -19.80 -12.90
CA GLY A 191 -7.11 -20.11 -11.53
C GLY A 191 -8.02 -21.17 -10.93
N GLU A 192 -7.48 -21.98 -10.02
CA GLU A 192 -8.23 -22.96 -9.25
C GLU A 192 -7.92 -22.84 -7.75
N PRO A 193 -8.93 -23.00 -6.87
CA PRO A 193 -10.36 -23.15 -7.20
C PRO A 193 -11.03 -21.82 -7.58
N TYR A 194 -10.36 -20.68 -7.35
CA TYR A 194 -10.86 -19.36 -7.69
C TYR A 194 -10.34 -18.92 -9.07
N ALA A 195 -11.26 -18.85 -10.04
CA ALA A 195 -11.02 -18.20 -11.33
C ALA A 195 -11.62 -16.79 -11.30
N PHE A 196 -10.81 -15.76 -11.53
CA PHE A 196 -11.27 -14.37 -11.46
C PHE A 196 -10.50 -13.42 -12.36
N ARG A 197 -11.11 -12.26 -12.61
CA ARG A 197 -10.41 -11.05 -13.08
C ARG A 197 -10.48 -10.00 -11.99
N ALA A 198 -9.42 -9.22 -11.83
CA ALA A 198 -9.36 -8.18 -10.82
C ALA A 198 -8.80 -6.87 -11.38
N ALA A 199 -9.22 -5.77 -10.77
CA ALA A 199 -8.67 -4.44 -11.01
C ALA A 199 -8.30 -3.77 -9.69
N LEU A 200 -7.18 -3.05 -9.70
CA LEU A 200 -6.65 -2.34 -8.54
C LEU A 200 -6.27 -0.93 -8.97
N GLY A 201 -7.02 0.06 -8.48
CA GLY A 201 -6.77 1.47 -8.72
C GLY A 201 -6.12 2.12 -7.51
N TYR A 202 -5.09 2.93 -7.76
CA TYR A 202 -4.49 3.86 -6.81
C TYR A 202 -4.67 5.28 -7.34
N ALA A 203 -5.14 6.19 -6.50
CA ALA A 203 -5.35 7.60 -6.84
C ALA A 203 -4.89 8.49 -5.68
N LEU A 204 -4.20 9.59 -5.99
CA LEU A 204 -3.81 10.63 -5.03
C LEU A 204 -4.73 11.84 -5.20
N ASP A 205 -5.69 12.01 -4.29
CA ASP A 205 -6.60 13.15 -4.26
C ASP A 205 -6.24 14.07 -3.10
N GLY A 206 -5.56 15.18 -3.40
CA GLY A 206 -5.04 16.08 -2.37
C GLY A 206 -4.14 15.34 -1.37
N ALA A 207 -4.56 15.29 -0.11
CA ALA A 207 -3.85 14.63 0.97
C ALA A 207 -4.30 13.17 1.21
N THR A 208 -5.05 12.58 0.28
CA THR A 208 -5.63 11.24 0.38
C THR A 208 -5.05 10.29 -0.65
N LEU A 209 -4.61 9.12 -0.20
CA LEU A 209 -4.46 7.94 -1.05
C LEU A 209 -5.81 7.20 -1.08
N ALA A 210 -6.44 7.13 -2.25
CA ALA A 210 -7.61 6.32 -2.51
C ALA A 210 -7.23 5.04 -3.24
N MET A 211 -7.74 3.91 -2.76
CA MET A 211 -7.58 2.59 -3.36
C MET A 211 -8.94 2.01 -3.71
N THR A 212 -9.08 1.45 -4.92
CA THR A 212 -10.27 0.68 -5.32
C THR A 212 -9.84 -0.71 -5.76
N LEU A 213 -10.35 -1.73 -5.08
CA LEU A 213 -10.09 -3.14 -5.41
C LEU A 213 -11.39 -3.77 -5.90
N GLU A 214 -11.34 -4.37 -7.08
CA GLU A 214 -12.46 -5.02 -7.76
C GLU A 214 -12.08 -6.45 -8.10
N VAL A 215 -13.03 -7.37 -7.94
CA VAL A 215 -12.92 -8.75 -8.42
C VAL A 215 -14.21 -9.15 -9.13
N GLU A 216 -14.08 -9.87 -10.24
CA GLU A 216 -15.14 -10.54 -10.98
C GLU A 216 -14.90 -12.05 -10.92
N ASN A 217 -15.90 -12.82 -10.50
CA ASN A 217 -15.80 -14.28 -10.60
C ASN A 217 -15.96 -14.71 -12.06
N THR A 218 -14.91 -15.28 -12.64
CA THR A 218 -14.95 -15.85 -14.00
C THR A 218 -15.07 -17.36 -13.99
N GLY A 219 -15.04 -17.98 -12.80
CA GLY A 219 -15.28 -19.41 -12.60
C GLY A 219 -16.70 -19.80 -12.98
N ARG A 220 -16.90 -21.10 -13.21
CA ARG A 220 -18.23 -21.65 -13.54
C ARG A 220 -19.16 -21.66 -12.33
N ASP A 221 -18.61 -21.88 -11.14
CA ASP A 221 -19.37 -22.03 -9.91
C ASP A 221 -19.36 -20.73 -9.11
N ALA A 222 -20.44 -20.50 -8.36
CA ALA A 222 -20.45 -19.47 -7.34
C ALA A 222 -19.48 -19.83 -6.20
N LEU A 223 -18.75 -18.84 -5.69
CA LEU A 223 -17.84 -19.01 -4.55
C LEU A 223 -17.91 -17.79 -3.63
N PRO A 224 -17.59 -17.93 -2.33
CA PRO A 224 -17.46 -16.80 -1.43
C PRO A 224 -16.15 -16.04 -1.71
N PHE A 225 -16.24 -14.74 -1.99
CA PHE A 225 -15.12 -13.82 -2.16
C PHE A 225 -15.06 -12.81 -1.02
N GLY A 226 -13.85 -12.38 -0.67
CA GLY A 226 -13.58 -11.33 0.29
C GLY A 226 -12.39 -10.49 -0.15
N LEU A 227 -12.49 -9.19 0.05
CA LEU A 227 -11.46 -8.23 -0.33
C LEU A 227 -10.90 -7.52 0.91
N GLY A 228 -9.67 -7.02 0.77
CA GLY A 228 -9.02 -6.21 1.79
C GLY A 228 -7.70 -5.64 1.32
N VAL A 229 -7.02 -4.94 2.22
CA VAL A 229 -5.66 -4.40 1.99
C VAL A 229 -4.83 -4.61 3.24
N HIS A 230 -3.52 -4.81 3.06
CA HIS A 230 -2.59 -5.10 4.15
C HIS A 230 -1.51 -4.00 4.30
N PRO A 231 -1.87 -2.79 4.76
CA PRO A 231 -0.90 -1.73 4.93
C PRO A 231 -0.03 -1.95 6.17
N PHE A 232 1.27 -1.75 6.01
CA PHE A 232 2.26 -1.71 7.08
C PHE A 232 2.46 -0.24 7.44
N LEU A 233 1.78 0.23 8.49
CA LEU A 233 1.83 1.63 8.91
C LEU A 233 3.11 1.89 9.70
N ALA A 234 3.73 3.04 9.48
CA ALA A 234 4.88 3.45 10.28
C ALA A 234 4.50 3.55 11.76
N ARG A 235 5.40 3.13 12.65
CA ARG A 235 5.22 3.15 14.10
C ARG A 235 6.40 3.84 14.75
N ASP A 236 6.10 4.70 15.70
CA ASP A 236 7.04 5.27 16.67
C ASP A 236 6.48 5.15 18.09
N THR A 237 7.25 5.61 19.07
CA THR A 237 6.86 5.54 20.49
C THR A 237 5.67 6.46 20.84
N SER A 238 5.29 7.37 19.96
CA SER A 238 4.15 8.28 20.12
C SER A 238 2.93 7.87 19.29
N THR A 239 2.96 6.67 18.69
CA THR A 239 1.88 6.22 17.82
C THR A 239 0.66 5.82 18.64
N GLU A 240 -0.45 6.50 18.39
CA GLU A 240 -1.76 6.17 18.95
C GLU A 240 -2.72 5.72 17.86
N LEU A 241 -3.58 4.75 18.17
CA LEU A 241 -4.60 4.21 17.28
C LEU A 241 -5.98 4.37 17.92
N SER A 242 -6.93 4.90 17.16
CA SER A 242 -8.37 4.82 17.43
C SER A 242 -9.04 3.99 16.34
N ALA A 243 -9.60 2.84 16.72
CA ALA A 243 -10.33 1.96 15.80
C ALA A 243 -11.52 1.33 16.55
N PRO A 244 -12.71 1.97 16.53
CA PRO A 244 -13.88 1.46 17.23
C PRO A 244 -14.33 0.09 16.69
N ALA A 245 -14.43 -0.93 17.54
CA ALA A 245 -14.97 -2.25 17.21
C ALA A 245 -15.82 -2.79 18.35
N SER A 246 -16.84 -3.60 18.04
CA SER A 246 -17.72 -4.19 19.05
C SER A 246 -17.22 -5.54 19.57
N GLY A 247 -16.42 -6.25 18.77
CA GLY A 247 -15.92 -7.59 19.08
C GLY A 247 -14.56 -7.89 18.49
N LEU A 248 -13.94 -8.98 18.94
CA LEU A 248 -12.75 -9.54 18.34
C LEU A 248 -12.73 -11.07 18.43
N TRP A 249 -11.97 -11.68 17.52
CA TRP A 249 -11.71 -13.11 17.51
C TRP A 249 -10.38 -13.41 18.20
N LEU A 250 -10.43 -14.15 19.30
CA LEU A 250 -9.26 -14.73 19.93
C LEU A 250 -8.78 -15.91 19.09
N SER A 251 -7.49 -15.93 18.80
CA SER A 251 -6.85 -16.96 17.99
C SER A 251 -6.34 -18.14 18.82
N GLY A 252 -6.24 -19.30 18.19
CA GLY A 252 -5.44 -20.42 18.66
C GLY A 252 -3.95 -20.24 18.40
N ASP A 253 -3.18 -21.26 18.78
CA ASP A 253 -1.74 -21.34 18.51
C ASP A 253 -1.43 -21.47 17.00
N ASP A 254 -2.43 -21.88 16.23
CA ASP A 254 -2.45 -21.97 14.76
C ASP A 254 -2.93 -20.67 14.07
N TRP A 255 -3.20 -19.61 14.85
CA TRP A 255 -3.77 -18.34 14.40
C TRP A 255 -5.21 -18.41 13.87
N LEU A 256 -5.90 -19.55 14.00
CA LEU A 256 -7.30 -19.67 13.60
C LEU A 256 -8.23 -19.15 14.71
N PRO A 257 -9.41 -18.60 14.37
CA PRO A 257 -10.37 -18.13 15.38
C PRO A 257 -10.84 -19.28 16.27
N LYS A 258 -10.71 -19.12 17.59
CA LYS A 258 -11.25 -20.04 18.59
C LYS A 258 -12.51 -19.53 19.25
N ARG A 259 -12.56 -18.22 19.57
CA ARG A 259 -13.66 -17.63 20.31
C ARG A 259 -13.86 -16.16 19.96
N HIS A 260 -15.09 -15.79 19.67
CA HIS A 260 -15.50 -14.39 19.55
C HIS A 260 -15.84 -13.83 20.94
N VAL A 261 -15.33 -12.65 21.25
CA VAL A 261 -15.56 -11.95 22.51
C VAL A 261 -15.84 -10.47 22.25
N PRO A 262 -16.55 -9.76 23.16
CA PRO A 262 -16.65 -8.31 23.08
C PRO A 262 -15.26 -7.66 23.08
N ALA A 263 -15.10 -6.61 22.28
CA ALA A 263 -13.86 -5.85 22.29
C ALA A 263 -13.69 -5.18 23.67
N PRO A 264 -12.46 -5.00 24.18
CA PRO A 264 -12.26 -4.28 25.44
C PRO A 264 -12.84 -2.85 25.35
N PRO A 265 -13.30 -2.24 26.46
CA PRO A 265 -13.92 -0.91 26.44
C PRO A 265 -13.11 0.17 25.71
N ALA A 266 -11.77 0.11 25.79
CA ALA A 266 -10.85 0.97 25.06
C ALA A 266 -11.11 1.00 23.53
N TRP A 267 -11.49 -0.14 22.96
CA TRP A 267 -11.76 -0.29 21.53
C TRP A 267 -13.22 -0.04 21.18
N GLN A 268 -14.14 0.10 22.13
CA GLN A 268 -15.57 0.30 21.83
C GLN A 268 -15.91 1.77 21.59
N PHE A 269 -15.23 2.69 22.29
CA PHE A 269 -15.59 4.12 22.30
C PHE A 269 -14.78 4.99 21.33
N GLY A 270 -13.85 4.41 20.56
CA GLY A 270 -13.05 5.18 19.60
C GLY A 270 -12.07 6.16 20.24
N VAL A 271 -11.62 5.88 21.46
CA VAL A 271 -10.57 6.64 22.11
C VAL A 271 -9.23 6.20 21.52
N ALA A 272 -8.32 7.16 21.25
CA ALA A 272 -6.98 6.84 20.78
C ALA A 272 -6.13 6.28 21.93
N TYR A 273 -5.43 5.17 21.67
CA TYR A 273 -4.54 4.54 22.65
C TYR A 273 -3.17 4.25 22.06
N PRO A 274 -2.10 4.27 22.89
CA PRO A 274 -0.80 3.76 22.50
C PRO A 274 -0.91 2.31 22.02
N LEU A 275 -0.19 1.99 20.94
CA LEU A 275 -0.09 0.60 20.49
C LEU A 275 0.66 -0.25 21.51
N PRO A 276 0.17 -1.46 21.84
CA PRO A 276 0.80 -2.33 22.84
C PRO A 276 2.20 -2.75 22.40
N GLU A 277 3.11 -2.91 23.37
CA GLU A 277 4.45 -3.48 23.13
C GLU A 277 4.38 -4.99 22.85
N GLN A 278 3.36 -5.65 23.37
CA GLN A 278 3.12 -7.07 23.15
C GLN A 278 2.52 -7.33 21.76
N LEU A 279 2.64 -8.59 21.35
CA LEU A 279 2.05 -9.06 20.11
C LEU A 279 0.51 -8.99 20.19
N VAL A 280 -0.09 -8.24 19.27
CA VAL A 280 -1.50 -8.38 18.89
C VAL A 280 -1.54 -9.01 17.52
N ASN A 281 -2.46 -9.95 17.33
CA ASN A 281 -2.75 -10.55 16.03
C ASN A 281 -4.21 -11.04 16.04
N HIS A 282 -5.15 -10.10 15.92
CA HIS A 282 -6.58 -10.38 16.06
C HIS A 282 -7.39 -9.75 14.95
N ALA A 283 -8.45 -10.45 14.53
CA ALA A 283 -9.51 -9.89 13.70
C ALA A 283 -10.57 -9.25 14.61
N PHE A 284 -10.85 -7.97 14.38
CA PHE A 284 -11.88 -7.19 15.05
C PHE A 284 -13.12 -7.11 14.16
N SER A 285 -14.29 -7.15 14.79
CA SER A 285 -15.61 -7.20 14.13
C SER A 285 -16.49 -6.04 14.56
N GLY A 286 -17.48 -5.70 13.73
CA GLY A 286 -18.38 -4.59 14.00
C GLY A 286 -17.65 -3.26 13.94
N TRP A 287 -16.62 -3.18 13.08
CA TRP A 287 -15.92 -1.96 12.78
C TRP A 287 -16.80 -1.10 11.87
N SER A 288 -16.82 0.21 12.09
CA SER A 288 -17.62 1.15 11.29
C SER A 288 -16.98 1.53 9.95
N GLY A 289 -15.87 0.89 9.59
CA GLY A 289 -15.06 1.26 8.44
C GLY A 289 -14.23 2.53 8.65
N ARG A 290 -14.07 3.02 9.89
CA ARG A 290 -13.28 4.23 10.20
C ARG A 290 -12.27 4.01 11.32
N ALA A 291 -11.03 4.42 11.09
CA ALA A 291 -9.98 4.43 12.10
C ALA A 291 -9.10 5.68 11.95
N ALA A 292 -8.35 6.02 13.00
CA ALA A 292 -7.40 7.10 12.98
C ALA A 292 -6.08 6.69 13.64
N VAL A 293 -4.97 7.12 13.08
CA VAL A 293 -3.63 6.96 13.63
C VAL A 293 -3.03 8.34 13.86
N VAL A 294 -2.37 8.52 14.99
CA VAL A 294 -1.72 9.78 15.36
C VAL A 294 -0.25 9.53 15.59
N TRP A 295 0.60 10.33 14.96
CA TRP A 295 2.04 10.40 15.21
C TRP A 295 2.39 11.80 15.72
N GLU A 296 2.31 12.00 17.03
CA GLU A 296 2.51 13.31 17.65
C GLU A 296 3.88 13.90 17.30
N ARG A 297 4.94 13.08 17.33
CA ARG A 297 6.31 13.52 17.00
C ARG A 297 6.46 13.99 15.56
N LYS A 298 5.73 13.37 14.63
CA LYS A 298 5.68 13.76 13.21
C LYS A 298 4.72 14.93 12.96
N ARG A 299 3.85 15.24 13.93
CA ARG A 299 2.71 16.16 13.79
C ARG A 299 1.80 15.77 12.63
N LEU A 300 1.59 14.47 12.47
CA LEU A 300 0.73 13.90 11.43
C LEU A 300 -0.38 13.06 12.07
N SER A 301 -1.56 13.12 11.49
CA SER A 301 -2.60 12.12 11.67
C SER A 301 -2.91 11.44 10.34
N LEU A 302 -3.39 10.21 10.42
CA LEU A 302 -3.91 9.45 9.30
C LEU A 302 -5.33 9.03 9.61
N SER A 303 -6.29 9.45 8.80
CA SER A 303 -7.64 8.91 8.79
C SER A 303 -7.73 7.77 7.79
N ILE A 304 -8.25 6.63 8.25
CA ILE A 304 -8.49 5.43 7.44
C ILE A 304 -10.00 5.28 7.29
N CYS A 305 -10.50 5.24 6.05
CA CYS A 305 -11.89 4.87 5.78
C CYS A 305 -11.95 3.71 4.78
N ALA A 306 -12.83 2.75 5.03
CA ALA A 306 -13.09 1.61 4.17
C ALA A 306 -14.57 1.24 4.19
N ASN A 307 -15.08 0.61 3.13
CA ASN A 307 -16.42 0.01 3.10
C ASN A 307 -16.38 -1.50 3.40
N THR A 308 -15.69 -1.85 4.49
CA THR A 308 -15.54 -3.22 5.01
C THR A 308 -15.84 -3.24 6.52
N ASP A 309 -16.30 -4.36 7.05
CA ASP A 309 -16.85 -4.43 8.41
C ASP A 309 -15.88 -4.98 9.47
N TYR A 310 -14.69 -5.42 9.05
CA TYR A 310 -13.67 -6.00 9.89
C TYR A 310 -12.31 -5.33 9.66
N TYR A 311 -11.43 -5.45 10.65
CA TYR A 311 -10.01 -5.23 10.45
C TYR A 311 -9.17 -6.27 11.18
N VAL A 312 -7.98 -6.57 10.65
CA VAL A 312 -6.94 -7.30 11.41
C VAL A 312 -5.93 -6.29 11.94
N LEU A 313 -5.59 -6.42 13.22
CA LEU A 313 -4.52 -5.65 13.85
C LEU A 313 -3.36 -6.56 14.19
N TYR A 314 -2.19 -6.25 13.65
CA TYR A 314 -0.94 -6.95 13.91
C TYR A 314 0.13 -5.98 14.46
N THR A 315 0.60 -6.22 15.69
CA THR A 315 1.62 -5.39 16.37
C THR A 315 2.85 -6.22 16.72
N PRO A 316 3.78 -6.48 15.78
CA PRO A 316 4.97 -7.26 16.07
C PRO A 316 5.87 -6.55 17.10
N PRO A 317 6.36 -7.26 18.14
CA PRO A 317 7.23 -6.66 19.14
C PRO A 317 8.53 -6.12 18.54
N GLY A 318 8.95 -4.93 19.01
CA GLY A 318 10.23 -4.31 18.64
C GLY A 318 10.33 -3.84 17.18
N LYS A 319 9.21 -3.76 16.45
CA LYS A 319 9.18 -3.24 15.08
C LYS A 319 8.71 -1.79 15.03
N ASP A 320 9.23 -1.06 14.05
CA ASP A 320 8.88 0.30 13.67
C ASP A 320 7.67 0.36 12.73
N PHE A 321 6.85 -0.69 12.72
CA PHE A 321 5.59 -0.75 11.99
C PHE A 321 4.54 -1.55 12.75
N PHE A 322 3.29 -1.38 12.34
CA PHE A 322 2.17 -2.26 12.68
C PHE A 322 1.26 -2.41 11.46
N CYS A 323 0.40 -3.42 11.43
CA CYS A 323 -0.54 -3.60 10.33
C CYS A 323 -1.96 -3.35 10.84
N PHE A 324 -2.70 -2.52 10.11
CA PHE A 324 -4.12 -2.33 10.29
C PHE A 324 -4.77 -2.69 8.96
N GLU A 325 -5.42 -3.85 8.88
CA GLU A 325 -5.86 -4.44 7.62
C GLU A 325 -7.38 -4.35 7.49
N PRO A 326 -7.96 -3.34 6.81
CA PRO A 326 -9.37 -3.33 6.44
C PRO A 326 -9.72 -4.55 5.57
N VAL A 327 -10.65 -5.39 6.03
CA VAL A 327 -11.01 -6.65 5.37
C VAL A 327 -12.50 -6.94 5.48
N ASP A 328 -13.06 -7.66 4.51
CA ASP A 328 -14.47 -8.04 4.48
C ASP A 328 -14.89 -9.01 5.59
N HIS A 329 -13.96 -9.84 6.06
CA HIS A 329 -14.29 -11.00 6.88
C HIS A 329 -13.18 -11.32 7.89
N PRO A 330 -13.49 -12.04 8.99
CA PRO A 330 -12.48 -12.51 9.92
C PRO A 330 -11.65 -13.65 9.30
N ILE A 331 -10.58 -14.04 9.99
CA ILE A 331 -9.76 -15.20 9.63
C ILE A 331 -10.65 -16.44 9.51
N ASN A 332 -10.42 -17.29 8.51
CA ASN A 332 -11.11 -18.57 8.35
C ASN A 332 -12.65 -18.48 8.21
N ALA A 333 -13.19 -17.34 7.75
CA ALA A 333 -14.64 -17.09 7.67
C ALA A 333 -15.45 -18.21 7.00
N VAL A 334 -14.92 -18.81 5.93
CA VAL A 334 -15.55 -19.94 5.20
C VAL A 334 -15.83 -21.17 6.06
N ASN A 335 -15.07 -21.37 7.13
CA ASN A 335 -15.20 -22.52 8.05
C ASN A 335 -15.86 -22.13 9.38
N LEU A 336 -16.22 -20.87 9.57
CA LEU A 336 -17.00 -20.46 10.73
C LEU A 336 -18.45 -20.93 10.58
N ARG A 337 -19.17 -20.99 11.71
CA ARG A 337 -20.59 -21.37 11.72
C ARG A 337 -21.36 -20.44 10.77
N GLY A 338 -22.11 -21.06 9.85
CA GLY A 338 -22.88 -20.34 8.85
C GLY A 338 -22.16 -20.14 7.51
N GLY A 339 -20.87 -20.44 7.40
CA GLY A 339 -20.10 -20.30 6.16
C GLY A 339 -19.62 -18.87 5.92
N GLY A 340 -18.94 -18.66 4.78
CA GLY A 340 -18.30 -17.38 4.47
C GLY A 340 -19.30 -16.22 4.34
N ASP A 341 -20.46 -16.47 3.75
CA ASP A 341 -21.53 -15.50 3.54
C ASP A 341 -22.10 -14.94 4.85
N ALA A 342 -22.32 -15.81 5.83
CA ALA A 342 -22.75 -15.40 7.16
C ALA A 342 -21.64 -14.65 7.94
N ASN A 343 -20.40 -14.68 7.47
CA ASN A 343 -19.22 -14.15 8.14
C ASN A 343 -18.50 -13.07 7.30
N GLY A 344 -19.23 -12.35 6.44
CA GLY A 344 -18.76 -11.14 5.76
C GLY A 344 -18.25 -11.32 4.32
N MET A 345 -18.09 -12.57 3.86
CA MET A 345 -17.75 -12.81 2.45
C MET A 345 -18.98 -12.63 1.56
N THR A 346 -18.78 -12.27 0.30
CA THR A 346 -19.85 -12.16 -0.71
C THR A 346 -19.78 -13.36 -1.65
N VAL A 347 -20.87 -14.11 -1.78
CA VAL A 347 -20.97 -15.16 -2.80
C VAL A 347 -21.13 -14.48 -4.15
N LEU A 348 -20.19 -14.73 -5.07
CA LEU A 348 -20.26 -14.23 -6.44
C LEU A 348 -20.53 -15.41 -7.38
N ALA A 349 -21.63 -15.37 -8.11
CA ALA A 349 -21.86 -16.21 -9.28
C ALA A 349 -20.96 -15.80 -10.45
N HIS A 350 -20.96 -16.60 -11.53
CA HIS A 350 -20.22 -16.28 -12.74
C HIS A 350 -20.60 -14.89 -13.28
N GLY A 351 -19.60 -14.04 -13.52
CA GLY A 351 -19.75 -12.66 -14.00
C GLY A 351 -20.14 -11.65 -12.92
N GLU A 352 -20.44 -12.09 -11.69
CA GLU A 352 -20.73 -11.17 -10.59
C GLU A 352 -19.45 -10.54 -10.04
N ARG A 353 -19.60 -9.32 -9.52
CA ARG A 353 -18.49 -8.46 -9.13
C ARG A 353 -18.62 -7.98 -7.69
N LEU A 354 -17.48 -7.83 -7.05
CA LEU A 354 -17.33 -7.20 -5.74
C LEU A 354 -16.33 -6.05 -5.84
N VAL A 355 -16.69 -4.90 -5.27
CA VAL A 355 -15.83 -3.71 -5.21
C VAL A 355 -15.67 -3.23 -3.77
N ARG A 356 -14.44 -2.96 -3.37
CA ARG A 356 -14.09 -2.29 -2.11
C ARG A 356 -13.23 -1.07 -2.35
N ARG A 357 -13.42 -0.08 -1.47
CA ARG A 357 -12.74 1.20 -1.48
C ARG A 357 -12.10 1.44 -0.14
N PHE A 358 -10.86 1.92 -0.18
CA PHE A 358 -10.05 2.25 0.98
C PHE A 358 -9.49 3.65 0.78
N SER A 359 -9.40 4.44 1.83
CA SER A 359 -8.81 5.78 1.78
C SER A 359 -7.95 6.03 3.00
N PHE A 360 -6.82 6.67 2.75
CA PHE A 360 -5.78 6.98 3.71
C PHE A 360 -5.48 8.48 3.59
N THR A 361 -6.16 9.29 4.41
CA THR A 361 -6.04 10.75 4.39
C THR A 361 -5.08 11.22 5.45
N VAL A 362 -4.01 11.90 5.04
CA VAL A 362 -2.98 12.41 5.93
C VAL A 362 -3.26 13.88 6.25
N GLU A 363 -3.20 14.26 7.52
CA GLU A 363 -3.38 15.65 7.92
C GLU A 363 -2.22 16.11 8.81
N ARG A 364 -1.90 17.40 8.71
CA ARG A 364 -0.99 18.03 9.67
C ARG A 364 -1.75 18.40 10.92
N MET A 365 -1.17 18.06 12.07
CA MET A 365 -1.72 18.44 13.37
C MET A 365 -1.30 19.88 13.72
N ASP A 366 -2.27 20.77 13.85
CA ASP A 366 -2.03 22.15 14.29
C ASP A 366 -1.86 22.22 15.82
N MET A 367 -0.63 22.48 16.28
CA MET A 367 -0.27 22.61 17.70
C MET A 367 -0.90 23.84 18.41
N ARG A 368 -1.61 24.73 17.69
CA ARG A 368 -2.26 25.90 18.32
C ARG A 368 -3.53 25.55 19.10
N ALA A 369 -4.12 24.37 18.90
CA ALA A 369 -5.25 23.89 19.69
C ALA A 369 -4.82 23.19 21.00
N ALA A 370 -3.63 22.58 21.05
CA ALA A 370 -3.14 21.83 22.20
C ALA A 370 -2.56 22.71 23.32
N ALA A 371 -2.20 23.97 23.03
CA ALA A 371 -1.55 24.86 24.00
C ALA A 371 -2.52 25.75 24.81
N ASN A 372 -3.84 25.66 24.61
CA ASN A 372 -4.77 26.49 25.40
C ASN A 372 -6.23 25.97 25.47
N PRO A 373 -6.54 24.97 26.31
CA PRO A 373 -7.93 24.54 26.54
C PRO A 373 -8.80 25.57 27.29
N HIS A 374 -8.25 26.72 27.73
CA HIS A 374 -8.93 27.68 28.60
C HIS A 374 -9.02 29.12 28.09
N ARG A 375 -9.13 29.35 26.78
CA ARG A 375 -9.39 30.72 26.26
C ARG A 375 -10.50 30.88 25.22
N ALA A 376 -11.46 29.96 25.20
CA ALA A 376 -12.77 30.20 24.60
C ALA A 376 -13.82 30.34 25.73
N GLY A 377 -13.88 31.51 26.38
CA GLY A 377 -14.91 31.73 27.40
C GLY A 377 -14.66 32.87 28.38
N ALA A 378 -14.20 34.04 27.93
CA ALA A 378 -14.23 35.23 28.79
C ALA A 378 -14.20 36.52 27.98
N ARG A 379 -15.31 36.84 27.31
CA ARG A 379 -15.67 38.23 27.02
C ARG A 379 -17.17 38.44 27.17
N GLY A 380 -17.53 39.12 28.26
CA GLY A 380 -18.59 40.11 28.27
C GLY A 380 -19.96 39.65 28.78
N ARG A 381 -20.16 39.67 30.09
CA ARG A 381 -21.44 40.10 30.69
C ARG A 381 -21.16 40.77 32.05
N ASN A 382 -20.89 42.07 31.97
CA ASN A 382 -21.04 42.98 33.10
C ASN A 382 -22.48 43.49 33.05
N GLY A 383 -23.23 43.41 34.16
CA GLY A 383 -24.50 44.11 34.27
C GLY A 383 -25.49 43.57 35.30
N ALA A 384 -25.54 44.27 36.43
CA ALA A 384 -26.71 44.49 37.31
C ALA A 384 -27.12 43.41 38.33
N ARG A 385 -26.74 43.72 39.58
CA ARG A 385 -27.41 43.34 40.83
C ARG A 385 -28.88 43.77 40.84
N GLY A 386 -29.70 43.00 41.56
CA GLY A 386 -30.69 43.56 42.50
C GLY A 386 -32.10 42.98 42.44
N GLY A 387 -32.60 42.50 43.58
CA GLY A 387 -34.00 42.67 43.95
C GLY A 387 -34.85 41.42 44.19
N LYS A 388 -34.96 41.06 45.47
CA LYS A 388 -36.14 40.52 46.22
C LYS A 388 -37.34 39.98 45.43
N GLY A 389 -37.84 38.81 45.86
CA GLY A 389 -39.25 38.44 45.67
C GLY A 389 -39.59 37.04 46.15
N ALA A 390 -40.40 36.93 47.20
CA ALA A 390 -40.86 35.73 47.86
C ALA A 390 -42.04 35.02 47.16
N ARG A 391 -42.37 33.83 47.69
CA ARG A 391 -43.61 33.00 47.59
C ARG A 391 -43.41 31.72 46.76
N ALA A 392 -43.44 30.51 47.31
CA ALA A 392 -44.46 29.78 48.09
C ALA A 392 -45.15 28.71 47.22
N ARG A 393 -45.02 27.45 47.66
CA ARG A 393 -45.93 26.29 47.54
C ARG A 393 -46.55 25.96 46.17
N ALA A 394 -46.24 24.78 45.66
CA ALA A 394 -47.10 23.58 45.73
C ALA A 394 -46.25 22.34 45.45
#